data_AF-A0A0B2VSS0-F1
#
_entry.id   AF-A0A0B2VSS0-F1
#
_cell.length_a   1.000
_cell.length_b   1.000
_cell.length_c   1.000
_cell.angle_alpha   90.00
_cell.angle_beta   90.00
_cell.angle_gamma   90.00
#
_symmetry.space_group_name_H-M   'P 1'
#
loop_
_entity.id
_entity.type
_entity.pdbx_description
1 polymer ?
#
loop_
_entity_poly.entity_id
_entity_poly.type
_entity_poly.pdbx_seq_one_letter_code
_entity_poly.pdbx_strand_id
1 'polypeptide(L)'
;METKQGNPMSQNRNPLEEYRKATGASDLTGSSKVQLLTRIWRCPSLSVHGVEGGYNGSGMKTIIPSKVAASFSIYLVPNMIPDRVNSHVINFLNIFWPKRQSPNSIKVYPQHSVYPWITTYNHPHFEAANRAINHVYGVDADLIRQSRAIPAATILHQMTGSSIIVMPLNTKDDAPEAVNEKLQLRSYMEGMKTIIAYLFELASV
;
A
#
# COMPACT_ATOMS: atom_id res chain seq x y z
N MET A 1 40.22 17.86 -11.78
CA MET A 1 38.81 18.24 -12.00
C MET A 1 38.31 17.45 -13.19
N GLU A 2 37.85 16.23 -12.95
CA GLU A 2 37.20 15.42 -13.99
C GLU A 2 35.71 15.40 -13.69
N THR A 3 34.96 16.02 -14.59
CA THR A 3 33.50 16.01 -14.61
C THR A 3 33.01 14.57 -14.77
N LYS A 4 32.34 14.04 -13.74
CA LYS A 4 31.57 12.80 -13.84
C LYS A 4 30.55 12.94 -14.96
N GLN A 5 30.82 12.30 -16.10
CA GLN A 5 29.85 12.11 -17.17
C GLN A 5 28.65 11.34 -16.60
N GLY A 6 27.49 12.00 -16.59
CA GLY A 6 26.22 11.38 -16.21
C GLY A 6 25.94 10.18 -17.10
N ASN A 7 25.45 9.11 -16.48
CA ASN A 7 25.09 7.87 -17.16
C ASN A 7 24.03 8.15 -18.25
N PRO A 8 24.32 7.89 -19.54
CA PRO A 8 23.43 8.23 -20.67
C PRO A 8 22.14 7.39 -20.73
N MET A 9 21.95 6.40 -19.85
CA MET A 9 20.71 5.61 -19.77
C MET A 9 19.55 6.27 -19.01
N SER A 10 19.72 7.48 -18.46
CA SER A 10 18.69 8.13 -17.63
C SER A 10 17.63 8.93 -18.41
N GLN A 11 17.81 9.17 -19.71
CA GLN A 11 17.00 10.14 -20.47
C GLN A 11 15.73 9.58 -21.14
N ASN A 12 15.37 8.30 -20.98
CA ASN A 12 14.22 7.73 -21.70
C ASN A 12 13.33 6.76 -20.89
N ARG A 13 13.21 6.98 -19.57
CA ARG A 13 12.27 6.21 -18.74
C ARG A 13 10.94 6.93 -18.64
N ASN A 14 9.85 6.27 -19.07
CA ASN A 14 8.48 6.70 -18.80
C ASN A 14 7.96 5.90 -17.58
N PRO A 15 7.92 6.49 -16.37
CA PRO A 15 7.55 5.76 -15.15
C PRO A 15 6.11 5.23 -15.17
N LEU A 16 5.21 5.90 -15.88
CA LEU A 16 3.83 5.46 -16.04
C LEU A 16 3.76 4.18 -16.87
N GLU A 17 4.48 4.14 -17.98
CA GLU A 17 4.50 2.97 -18.86
C GLU A 17 5.19 1.77 -18.18
N GLU A 18 6.26 2.02 -17.42
CA GLU A 18 6.89 0.97 -16.61
C GLU A 18 5.92 0.41 -15.56
N TYR A 19 5.19 1.27 -14.86
CA TYR A 19 4.21 0.83 -13.86
C TYR A 19 3.05 0.07 -14.51
N ARG A 20 2.51 0.56 -15.63
CA ARG A 20 1.47 -0.11 -16.42
C ARG A 20 1.90 -1.51 -16.82
N LYS A 21 3.08 -1.65 -17.42
CA LYS A 21 3.65 -2.95 -17.78
C LYS A 21 3.84 -3.87 -16.59
N ALA A 22 4.32 -3.37 -15.45
CA ALA A 22 4.52 -4.17 -14.24
C ALA A 22 3.19 -4.72 -13.67
N THR A 23 2.09 -3.97 -13.80
CA THR A 23 0.76 -4.43 -13.36
C THR A 23 0.05 -5.33 -14.37
N GLY A 24 0.52 -5.40 -15.62
CA GLY A 24 -0.18 -6.08 -16.72
C GLY A 24 -1.48 -5.40 -17.17
N ALA A 25 -1.75 -4.17 -16.70
CA ALA A 25 -2.97 -3.45 -17.05
C ALA A 25 -2.94 -2.88 -18.48
N SER A 26 -4.08 -2.88 -19.16
CA SER A 26 -4.22 -2.19 -20.45
C SER A 26 -4.06 -0.69 -20.31
N ASP A 27 -4.60 -0.10 -19.22
CA ASP A 27 -4.51 1.32 -18.91
C ASP A 27 -4.43 1.56 -17.39
N LEU A 28 -4.00 2.76 -17.01
CA LEU A 28 -3.89 3.20 -15.61
C LEU A 28 -5.06 4.09 -15.23
N THR A 29 -5.37 4.13 -13.94
CA THR A 29 -6.43 5.00 -13.45
C THR A 29 -6.06 6.48 -13.51
N GLY A 30 -4.78 6.85 -13.59
CA GLY A 30 -4.33 8.25 -13.69
C GLY A 30 -3.57 8.54 -14.99
N SER A 31 -3.82 9.70 -15.60
CA SER A 31 -3.18 10.12 -16.86
C SER A 31 -1.80 10.78 -16.68
N SER A 32 -1.37 11.01 -15.44
CA SER A 32 -0.05 11.56 -15.11
C SER A 32 0.51 10.94 -13.83
N LYS A 33 1.83 11.03 -13.63
CA LYS A 33 2.51 10.53 -12.43
C LYS A 33 1.90 11.11 -11.15
N VAL A 34 1.61 12.41 -11.14
CA VAL A 34 1.01 13.10 -10.00
C VAL A 34 -0.41 12.57 -9.72
N GLN A 35 -1.24 12.41 -10.74
CA GLN A 35 -2.59 11.89 -10.55
C GLN A 35 -2.58 10.45 -10.05
N LEU A 36 -1.71 9.60 -10.62
CA LEU A 36 -1.58 8.21 -10.20
C LEU A 36 -1.14 8.11 -8.74
N LEU A 37 -0.07 8.80 -8.35
CA LEU A 37 0.42 8.80 -6.97
C LEU A 37 -0.59 9.42 -6.01
N THR A 38 -1.34 10.44 -6.43
CA THR A 38 -2.43 11.02 -5.60
C THR A 38 -3.49 9.97 -5.31
N ARG A 39 -3.91 9.20 -6.32
CA ARG A 39 -4.90 8.12 -6.15
C ARG A 39 -4.39 7.01 -5.23
N ILE A 40 -3.12 6.62 -5.35
CA ILE A 40 -2.52 5.56 -4.53
C ILE A 40 -2.30 6.02 -3.08
N TRP A 41 -1.82 7.25 -2.88
CA TRP A 41 -1.35 7.71 -1.58
C TRP A 41 -2.40 8.47 -0.76
N ARG A 42 -3.32 9.18 -1.42
CA ARG A 42 -4.14 10.23 -0.79
C ARG A 42 -5.62 10.17 -1.11
N CYS A 43 -6.06 9.28 -2.01
CA CYS A 43 -7.49 9.04 -2.23
C CYS A 43 -7.92 7.72 -1.58
N PRO A 44 -9.13 7.65 -1.01
CA PRO A 44 -9.68 6.36 -0.60
C PRO A 44 -9.91 5.48 -1.83
N SER A 45 -9.77 4.18 -1.65
CA SER A 45 -10.08 3.19 -2.69
C SER A 45 -10.91 2.05 -2.10
N LEU A 46 -11.72 1.42 -2.93
CA LEU A 46 -12.50 0.25 -2.58
C LEU A 46 -12.05 -0.92 -3.45
N SER A 47 -11.83 -2.08 -2.84
CA SER A 47 -11.47 -3.30 -3.55
C SER A 47 -12.40 -4.44 -3.13
N VAL A 48 -13.02 -5.10 -4.10
CA VAL A 48 -13.80 -6.33 -3.87
C VAL A 48 -12.86 -7.51 -3.97
N HIS A 49 -12.83 -8.35 -2.94
CA HIS A 49 -11.90 -9.47 -2.83
C HIS A 49 -12.49 -10.77 -3.37
N GLY A 50 -13.81 -10.96 -3.22
CA GLY A 50 -14.48 -12.14 -3.74
C GLY A 50 -15.85 -12.39 -3.11
N VAL A 51 -16.45 -13.48 -3.57
CA VAL A 51 -17.71 -14.02 -3.06
C VAL A 51 -17.50 -15.48 -2.65
N GLU A 52 -17.78 -15.76 -1.39
CA GLU A 52 -17.77 -17.10 -0.80
C GLU A 52 -19.18 -17.71 -0.82
N GLY A 53 -19.26 -19.04 -0.87
CA GLY A 53 -20.51 -19.81 -0.86
C GLY A 53 -21.04 -20.19 -2.24
N GLY A 54 -20.49 -19.60 -3.30
CA GLY A 54 -20.78 -19.95 -4.70
C GLY A 54 -19.91 -21.07 -5.27
N TYR A 55 -20.04 -21.32 -6.58
CA TYR A 55 -19.11 -22.18 -7.32
C TYR A 55 -17.89 -21.37 -7.75
N ASN A 56 -16.72 -21.71 -7.20
CA ASN A 56 -15.45 -21.02 -7.46
C ASN A 56 -14.45 -21.88 -8.26
N GLY A 57 -14.94 -22.94 -8.92
CA GLY A 57 -14.12 -23.83 -9.75
C GLY A 57 -14.15 -23.49 -11.23
N SER A 58 -13.32 -24.15 -12.03
CA SER A 58 -13.34 -24.04 -13.49
C SER A 58 -14.45 -24.88 -14.10
N GLY A 59 -15.22 -24.31 -15.03
CA GLY A 59 -16.30 -25.01 -15.75
C GLY A 59 -17.68 -24.51 -15.33
N MET A 60 -18.70 -25.32 -15.54
CA MET A 60 -20.09 -24.96 -15.25
C MET A 60 -20.67 -25.86 -14.18
N LYS A 61 -21.31 -25.25 -13.17
CA LYS A 61 -22.09 -25.97 -12.16
C LYS A 61 -23.45 -25.30 -12.03
N THR A 62 -24.51 -26.08 -12.20
CA THR A 62 -25.91 -25.62 -12.14
C THR A 62 -26.41 -25.60 -10.69
N ILE A 63 -25.84 -24.70 -9.87
CA ILE A 63 -26.25 -24.53 -8.47
C ILE A 63 -26.80 -23.14 -8.20
N ILE A 64 -27.77 -23.07 -7.27
CA ILE A 64 -28.21 -21.84 -6.65
C ILE A 64 -27.74 -21.90 -5.18
N PRO A 65 -26.69 -21.15 -4.80
CA PRO A 65 -26.23 -21.12 -3.43
C PRO A 65 -27.32 -20.61 -2.48
N SER A 66 -27.55 -21.32 -1.37
CA SER A 66 -28.50 -20.90 -0.34
C SER A 66 -27.99 -19.74 0.52
N LYS A 67 -26.67 -19.53 0.56
CA LYS A 67 -26.01 -18.44 1.28
C LYS A 67 -24.71 -18.06 0.55
N VAL A 68 -24.45 -16.76 0.48
CA VAL A 68 -23.19 -16.21 -0.01
C VAL A 68 -22.67 -15.14 0.94
N ALA A 69 -21.36 -14.94 0.97
CA ALA A 69 -20.71 -13.83 1.67
C ALA A 69 -19.79 -13.11 0.68
N ALA A 70 -19.85 -11.78 0.64
CA ALA A 70 -18.96 -10.99 -0.19
C ALA A 70 -18.01 -10.20 0.71
N SER A 71 -16.74 -10.16 0.33
CA SER A 71 -15.70 -9.44 1.07
C SER A 71 -15.16 -8.31 0.23
N PHE A 72 -15.04 -7.13 0.83
CA PHE A 72 -14.41 -5.96 0.24
C PHE A 72 -13.71 -5.15 1.32
N SER A 73 -12.77 -4.31 0.93
CA SER A 73 -12.09 -3.37 1.82
C SER A 73 -12.17 -1.95 1.28
N ILE A 74 -12.06 -0.99 2.20
CA ILE A 74 -11.90 0.43 1.88
C ILE A 74 -10.58 0.87 2.49
N TYR A 75 -9.67 1.34 1.64
CA TYR A 75 -8.43 1.98 2.09
C TYR A 75 -8.74 3.39 2.58
N LEU A 76 -8.40 3.64 3.85
CA LEU A 76 -8.63 4.92 4.50
C LEU A 76 -7.45 5.87 4.27
N VAL A 77 -7.76 7.15 4.17
CA VAL A 77 -6.77 8.24 4.07
C VAL A 77 -6.94 9.21 5.23
N PRO A 78 -5.97 10.12 5.49
CA PRO A 78 -6.06 11.03 6.64
C PRO A 78 -7.41 11.73 6.75
N ASN A 79 -7.89 11.90 7.99
CA ASN A 79 -9.19 12.45 8.37
C ASN A 79 -10.41 11.52 8.18
N MET A 80 -10.22 10.30 7.67
CA MET A 80 -11.26 9.27 7.69
C MET A 80 -11.23 8.50 9.01
N ILE A 81 -12.34 8.51 9.74
CA ILE A 81 -12.51 7.77 11.00
C ILE A 81 -13.13 6.40 10.66
N PRO A 82 -12.47 5.27 10.99
CA PRO A 82 -12.97 3.93 10.62
C PRO A 82 -14.42 3.69 11.03
N ASP A 83 -14.82 4.05 12.25
CA ASP A 83 -16.19 3.83 12.74
C ASP A 83 -17.24 4.61 11.95
N ARG A 84 -16.90 5.83 11.49
CA ARG A 84 -17.79 6.62 10.63
C ARG A 84 -17.92 5.98 9.25
N VAL A 85 -16.82 5.50 8.67
CA VAL A 85 -16.84 4.81 7.37
C VAL A 85 -17.65 3.53 7.46
N ASN A 86 -17.44 2.72 8.50
CA ASN A 86 -18.22 1.51 8.76
C ASN A 86 -19.72 1.83 8.87
N SER A 87 -20.06 2.88 9.63
CA SER A 87 -21.46 3.32 9.77
C SER A 87 -22.07 3.76 8.43
N HIS A 88 -21.34 4.51 7.61
CA HIS A 88 -21.80 4.92 6.28
C HIS A 88 -22.04 3.72 5.36
N VAL A 89 -21.13 2.75 5.34
CA VAL A 89 -21.25 1.53 4.54
C VAL A 89 -22.46 0.70 4.96
N ILE A 90 -22.60 0.43 6.27
CA ILE A 90 -23.72 -0.35 6.81
C ILE A 90 -25.05 0.33 6.51
N ASN A 91 -25.13 1.64 6.76
CA ASN A 91 -26.35 2.42 6.49
C ASN A 91 -26.70 2.43 5.00
N PHE A 92 -25.71 2.63 4.13
CA PHE A 92 -25.92 2.62 2.68
C PHE A 92 -26.51 1.28 2.22
N LEU A 93 -25.93 0.16 2.67
CA LEU A 93 -26.40 -1.18 2.29
C LEU A 93 -27.78 -1.49 2.87
N ASN A 94 -28.05 -1.09 4.11
CA ASN A 94 -29.37 -1.26 4.74
C ASN A 94 -30.47 -0.43 4.06
N ILE A 95 -30.13 0.75 3.52
CA ILE A 95 -31.07 1.58 2.74
C ILE A 95 -31.27 1.00 1.34
N PHE A 96 -30.21 0.45 0.74
CA PHE A 96 -30.26 -0.06 -0.63
C PHE A 96 -30.94 -1.44 -0.73
N TRP A 97 -30.75 -2.32 0.26
CA TRP A 97 -31.26 -3.70 0.21
C TRP A 97 -32.78 -3.80 0.03
N PRO A 98 -33.63 -3.07 0.79
CA PRO A 98 -35.09 -3.12 0.62
C PRO A 98 -35.55 -2.71 -0.78
N LYS A 99 -34.81 -1.80 -1.45
CA LYS A 99 -35.15 -1.36 -2.82
C LYS A 99 -35.03 -2.48 -3.86
N ARG A 100 -34.30 -3.56 -3.55
CA ARG A 100 -34.21 -4.74 -4.40
C ARG A 100 -35.44 -5.65 -4.34
N GLN A 101 -36.34 -5.44 -3.37
CA GLN A 101 -37.54 -6.25 -3.15
C GLN A 101 -37.24 -7.76 -3.04
N SER A 102 -36.06 -8.11 -2.52
CA SER A 102 -35.67 -9.51 -2.33
C SER A 102 -36.24 -10.04 -1.01
N PRO A 103 -36.77 -11.28 -0.97
CA PRO A 103 -37.18 -11.91 0.28
C PRO A 103 -35.99 -12.38 1.14
N ASN A 104 -34.76 -12.28 0.62
CA ASN A 104 -33.56 -12.72 1.31
C ASN A 104 -33.11 -11.69 2.37
N SER A 105 -32.33 -12.17 3.35
CA SER A 105 -31.70 -11.31 4.36
C SER A 105 -30.27 -10.94 3.99
N ILE A 106 -29.82 -9.77 4.45
CA ILE A 106 -28.43 -9.33 4.40
C ILE A 106 -27.96 -9.01 5.81
N LYS A 107 -26.72 -9.41 6.13
CA LYS A 107 -26.00 -8.98 7.34
C LYS A 107 -24.67 -8.40 6.91
N VAL A 108 -24.39 -7.17 7.36
CA VAL A 108 -23.16 -6.44 7.07
C VAL A 108 -22.46 -6.15 8.39
N TYR A 109 -21.16 -6.42 8.48
CA TYR A 109 -20.35 -6.10 9.64
C TYR A 109 -18.90 -5.85 9.22
N PRO A 110 -18.18 -4.93 9.88
CA PRO A 110 -16.76 -4.74 9.64
C PRO A 110 -15.97 -5.92 10.24
N GLN A 111 -14.98 -6.42 9.50
CA GLN A 111 -14.09 -7.48 9.99
C GLN A 111 -12.87 -6.91 10.72
N HIS A 112 -12.23 -5.91 10.11
CA HIS A 112 -11.07 -5.21 10.67
C HIS A 112 -11.17 -3.72 10.36
N SER A 113 -10.54 -2.89 11.20
CA SER A 113 -10.51 -1.44 11.02
C SER A 113 -9.19 -0.90 11.55
N VAL A 114 -8.44 -0.23 10.67
CA VAL A 114 -7.11 0.30 10.98
C VAL A 114 -7.12 1.79 10.63
N TYR A 115 -6.66 2.62 11.57
CA TYR A 115 -6.52 4.05 11.32
C TYR A 115 -5.40 4.30 10.30
N PRO A 116 -5.59 5.24 9.35
CA PRO A 116 -4.52 5.68 8.48
C PRO A 116 -3.41 6.32 9.34
N TRP A 117 -2.16 6.01 9.01
CA TRP A 117 -1.00 6.58 9.69
C TRP A 117 -0.27 7.57 8.78
N ILE A 118 0.13 8.68 9.38
CA ILE A 118 1.00 9.69 8.79
C ILE A 118 1.99 10.14 9.86
N THR A 119 3.21 10.44 9.46
CA THR A 119 4.27 10.91 10.35
C THR A 119 4.88 12.18 9.81
N THR A 120 5.51 12.95 10.69
CA THR A 120 6.31 14.12 10.32
C THR A 120 7.70 13.67 9.89
N TYR A 121 8.09 14.01 8.65
CA TYR A 121 9.39 13.64 8.11
C TYR A 121 10.53 14.55 8.60
N ASN A 122 10.23 15.63 9.33
CA ASN A 122 11.23 16.58 9.83
C ASN A 122 11.89 16.15 11.15
N HIS A 123 11.85 14.85 11.48
CA HIS A 123 12.51 14.32 12.67
C HIS A 123 13.95 13.91 12.31
N PRO A 124 14.96 14.17 13.15
CA PRO A 124 16.37 13.92 12.81
C PRO A 124 16.70 12.49 12.35
N HIS A 125 15.94 11.48 12.82
CA HIS A 125 16.12 10.10 12.36
C HIS A 125 15.79 9.87 10.86
N PHE A 126 15.01 10.75 10.21
CA PHE A 126 14.78 10.70 8.76
C PHE A 126 16.03 11.13 7.99
N GLU A 127 16.77 12.12 8.48
CA GLU A 127 18.05 12.50 7.91
C GLU A 127 19.09 11.39 8.09
N ALA A 128 19.13 10.77 9.28
CA ALA A 128 19.98 9.59 9.52
C ALA A 128 19.68 8.46 8.53
N ALA A 129 18.40 8.17 8.30
CA ALA A 129 17.98 7.19 7.30
C ALA A 129 18.37 7.59 5.88
N ASN A 130 18.23 8.87 5.49
CA ASN A 130 18.66 9.34 4.18
C ASN A 130 20.17 9.19 3.99
N ARG A 131 20.98 9.55 5.00
CA ARG A 131 22.44 9.37 4.95
C ARG A 131 22.83 7.89 4.84
N ALA A 132 22.17 7.01 5.59
CA ALA A 132 22.39 5.57 5.52
C ALA A 132 22.04 4.99 4.14
N ILE A 133 20.90 5.41 3.56
CA ILE A 133 20.51 4.98 2.20
C ILE A 133 21.49 5.52 1.15
N ASN A 134 21.89 6.80 1.26
CA ASN A 134 22.87 7.40 0.36
C ASN A 134 24.23 6.67 0.44
N HIS A 135 24.67 6.30 1.64
CA HIS A 135 25.91 5.56 1.84
C HIS A 135 25.91 4.20 1.11
N VAL A 136 24.79 3.48 1.13
CA VAL A 136 24.69 2.13 0.53
C VAL A 136 24.35 2.18 -0.96
N TYR A 137 23.43 3.04 -1.36
CA TYR A 137 22.88 3.08 -2.72
C TYR A 137 23.45 4.22 -3.59
N GLY A 138 24.18 5.17 -3.02
CA GLY A 138 24.79 6.31 -3.71
C GLY A 138 23.80 7.36 -4.21
N VAL A 139 22.57 7.35 -3.71
CA VAL A 139 21.48 8.26 -4.10
C VAL A 139 20.65 8.65 -2.88
N ASP A 140 20.08 9.85 -2.91
CA ASP A 140 19.15 10.30 -1.88
C ASP A 140 17.83 9.55 -1.97
N ALA A 141 17.21 9.32 -0.82
CA ALA A 141 15.96 8.60 -0.68
C ALA A 141 14.76 9.52 -0.98
N ASP A 142 13.83 9.01 -1.80
CA ASP A 142 12.52 9.65 -1.95
C ASP A 142 11.68 9.42 -0.68
N LEU A 143 11.07 10.49 -0.16
CA LEU A 143 10.03 10.38 0.87
C LEU A 143 8.71 9.98 0.23
N ILE A 144 8.33 8.73 0.41
CA ILE A 144 7.12 8.15 -0.19
C ILE A 144 6.02 7.89 0.83
N ARG A 145 4.79 7.77 0.33
CA ARG A 145 3.68 7.13 1.03
C ARG A 145 3.38 5.79 0.36
N GLN A 146 2.53 4.99 0.97
CA GLN A 146 2.03 3.75 0.36
C GLN A 146 0.55 3.57 0.65
N SER A 147 -0.13 2.79 -0.19
CA SER A 147 -1.54 2.43 0.02
C SER A 147 -1.70 1.36 1.11
N ARG A 148 -0.72 0.46 1.24
CA ARG A 148 -0.79 -0.66 2.20
C ARG A 148 -0.73 -0.17 3.64
N ALA A 149 -1.67 -0.64 4.45
CA ALA A 149 -1.67 -0.37 5.88
C ALA A 149 -0.51 -1.09 6.57
N ILE A 150 0.15 -0.42 7.52
CA ILE A 150 1.09 -1.02 8.46
C ILE A 150 0.53 -0.78 9.87
N PRO A 151 -0.36 -1.66 10.38
CA PRO A 151 -1.01 -1.46 11.67
C PRO A 151 -0.01 -1.25 12.81
N ALA A 152 1.15 -1.94 12.75
CA ALA A 152 2.22 -1.80 13.72
C ALA A 152 2.75 -0.35 13.81
N ALA A 153 2.91 0.36 12.69
CA ALA A 153 3.37 1.75 12.70
C ALA A 153 2.36 2.67 13.40
N THR A 154 1.07 2.48 13.11
CA THR A 154 -0.02 3.21 13.79
C THR A 154 0.00 2.96 15.30
N ILE A 155 0.05 1.68 15.69
CA ILE A 155 0.02 1.26 17.11
C ILE A 155 1.25 1.78 17.86
N LEU A 156 2.45 1.58 17.31
CA LEU A 156 3.70 2.04 17.94
C LEU A 156 3.72 3.56 18.11
N HIS A 157 3.27 4.30 17.10
CA HIS A 157 3.18 5.75 17.19
C HIS A 157 2.19 6.20 18.28
N GLN A 158 1.01 5.59 18.33
CA GLN A 158 0.00 5.90 19.34
C GLN A 158 0.44 5.55 20.77
N MET A 159 1.15 4.44 20.94
CA MET A 159 1.60 3.96 22.26
C MET A 159 2.82 4.71 22.78
N THR A 160 3.77 5.04 21.91
CA THR A 160 5.06 5.62 22.32
C THR A 160 5.12 7.14 22.15
N GLY A 161 4.23 7.72 21.35
CA GLY A 161 4.33 9.13 20.91
C GLY A 161 5.58 9.43 20.08
N SER A 162 6.39 8.42 19.76
CA SER A 162 7.68 8.59 19.10
C SER A 162 7.52 8.69 17.58
N SER A 163 8.49 9.33 16.93
CA SER A 163 8.57 9.35 15.48
C SER A 163 8.85 7.95 14.95
N ILE A 164 8.05 7.49 14.00
CA ILE A 164 8.19 6.19 13.34
C ILE A 164 8.65 6.40 11.91
N ILE A 165 9.66 5.63 11.49
CA ILE A 165 10.11 5.56 10.10
C ILE A 165 9.91 4.13 9.59
N VAL A 166 9.48 4.02 8.34
CA VAL A 166 9.38 2.74 7.63
C VAL A 166 10.40 2.77 6.49
N MET A 167 11.37 1.85 6.53
CA MET A 167 12.39 1.70 5.50
C MET A 167 12.10 0.44 4.68
N PRO A 168 11.59 0.56 3.44
CA PRO A 168 11.33 -0.59 2.60
C PRO A 168 12.66 -1.21 2.14
N LEU A 169 12.78 -2.52 2.30
CA LEU A 169 13.93 -3.30 1.78
C LEU A 169 13.59 -4.04 0.49
N ASN A 170 12.31 -4.10 0.13
CA ASN A 170 11.82 -4.82 -1.03
C ASN A 170 11.86 -3.95 -2.30
N THR A 171 11.84 -4.60 -3.46
CA THR A 171 11.69 -3.93 -4.75
C THR A 171 10.23 -3.95 -5.22
N LYS A 172 9.93 -3.15 -6.25
CA LYS A 172 8.59 -3.02 -6.83
C LYS A 172 8.02 -4.34 -7.38
N ASP A 173 8.87 -5.31 -7.70
CA ASP A 173 8.53 -6.58 -8.33
C ASP A 173 8.57 -7.78 -7.37
N ASP A 174 8.79 -7.57 -6.08
CA ASP A 174 8.86 -8.65 -5.07
C ASP A 174 7.48 -9.30 -4.79
N ALA A 175 6.40 -8.66 -5.23
CA ALA A 175 5.04 -9.20 -5.25
C ALA A 175 4.58 -9.83 -3.91
N PRO A 176 4.66 -9.10 -2.78
CA PRO A 176 4.26 -9.61 -1.48
C PRO A 176 2.79 -10.03 -1.47
N GLU A 177 2.50 -11.19 -0.89
CA GLU A 177 1.17 -11.81 -0.81
C GLU A 177 0.57 -12.24 -2.15
N ALA A 178 1.40 -12.36 -3.19
CA ALA A 178 1.01 -12.85 -4.50
C ALA A 178 1.74 -14.14 -4.87
N VAL A 179 1.35 -14.74 -6.00
CA VAL A 179 2.06 -15.89 -6.57
C VAL A 179 3.47 -15.45 -6.98
N ASN A 180 4.47 -16.29 -6.70
CA ASN A 180 5.88 -16.02 -6.96
C ASN A 180 6.46 -14.82 -6.17
N GLU A 181 6.00 -14.62 -4.93
CA GLU A 181 6.66 -13.73 -3.97
C GLU A 181 8.16 -14.05 -3.88
N LYS A 182 9.00 -13.01 -3.92
CA LYS A 182 10.45 -13.14 -3.87
C LYS A 182 11.10 -11.99 -3.12
N LEU A 183 12.35 -12.18 -2.71
CA LEU A 183 13.23 -11.12 -2.23
C LEU A 183 14.55 -11.23 -3.00
N GLN A 184 14.93 -10.20 -3.72
CA GLN A 184 16.19 -10.21 -4.46
C GLN A 184 17.38 -10.28 -3.48
N LEU A 185 18.38 -11.13 -3.78
CA LEU A 185 19.58 -11.27 -2.95
C LEU A 185 20.29 -9.93 -2.72
N ARG A 186 20.37 -9.09 -3.77
CA ARG A 186 20.92 -7.73 -3.65
C ARG A 186 20.12 -6.90 -2.64
N SER A 187 18.80 -6.89 -2.74
CA SER A 187 17.93 -6.14 -1.82
C SER A 187 18.09 -6.62 -0.38
N TYR A 188 18.23 -7.93 -0.16
CA TYR A 188 18.54 -8.50 1.14
C TYR A 188 19.91 -8.03 1.68
N MET A 189 20.98 -8.18 0.88
CA MET A 189 22.35 -7.83 1.29
C MET A 189 22.53 -6.33 1.52
N GLU A 190 22.09 -5.49 0.58
CA GLU A 190 22.18 -4.04 0.71
C GLU A 190 21.19 -3.52 1.77
N GLY A 191 20.04 -4.17 1.95
CA GLY A 191 19.10 -3.86 3.03
C GLY A 191 19.71 -4.06 4.41
N MET A 192 20.44 -5.16 4.63
CA MET A 192 21.18 -5.37 5.89
C MET A 192 22.22 -4.28 6.12
N LYS A 193 23.01 -3.92 5.11
CA LYS A 193 23.99 -2.81 5.21
C LYS A 193 23.30 -1.49 5.54
N THR A 194 22.12 -1.24 4.96
CA THR A 194 21.33 -0.02 5.19
C THR A 194 20.84 0.05 6.63
N ILE A 195 20.35 -1.06 7.20
CA ILE A 195 19.95 -1.11 8.61
C ILE A 195 21.15 -0.82 9.52
N ILE A 196 22.30 -1.45 9.25
CA ILE A 196 23.52 -1.22 10.04
C ILE A 196 23.94 0.24 9.96
N ALA A 197 24.05 0.80 8.75
CA ALA A 197 24.38 2.20 8.52
C ALA A 197 23.40 3.14 9.23
N TYR A 198 22.09 2.84 9.20
CA TYR A 198 21.08 3.62 9.89
C TYR A 198 21.31 3.66 11.41
N LEU A 199 21.66 2.54 12.04
CA LEU A 199 21.95 2.50 13.47
C LEU A 199 23.18 3.37 13.83
N PHE A 200 24.23 3.37 13.00
CA PHE A 200 25.40 4.25 13.19
C PHE A 200 25.05 5.73 13.01
N GLU A 201 24.30 6.05 11.96
CA GLU A 201 23.86 7.42 11.69
C GLU A 201 22.92 7.94 12.77
N LEU A 202 22.04 7.08 13.30
CA LEU A 202 21.13 7.42 14.39
C LEU A 202 21.86 7.70 15.70
N ALA A 203 22.95 6.98 15.99
CA ALA A 203 23.77 7.22 17.18
C ALA A 203 24.50 8.57 17.14
N SER A 204 24.57 9.22 15.98
CA SER A 204 25.25 10.49 15.76
C SER A 204 24.30 11.70 15.80
N VAL A 205 23.04 11.47 16.16
CA VAL A 205 21.93 12.43 16.11
C VAL A 205 21.30 12.64 17.48
#